data_AF-M9RNM5-F1
#
_entry.id   AF-M9RNM5-F1
#
_cell.length_a   1.000
_cell.length_b   1.000
_cell.length_c   1.000
_cell.angle_alpha   90.00
_cell.angle_beta   90.00
_cell.angle_gamma   90.00
#
_symmetry.space_group_name_H-M   'P 1'
#
loop_
_entity.id
_entity.type
_entity.pdbx_description
1 polymer ?
#
loop_
_entity_poly.entity_id
_entity_poly.type
_entity_poly.pdbx_seq_one_letter_code
_entity_poly.pdbx_strand_id
1 'polypeptide(L)'
;MEILLALLVALGLGALISGGSDDDPDTPSTDSDPAVGTDGDDTVVLTGGPDFYDGGAGNDSIDGLAGFDTIAGGTGNDIIEGDLGKDELFGGAGYDTLSGGGWNDILSGGGGFDDLDGGSGNYQLSGGDGKDLLEGGSGNDILNGDAWVDGLFGGDGNDVLNGGNGGDLLVGGAGDDSLFGGSGDDLLLGSAGQDFLDGGDGDDVLMGSTLFSRELTSEDYTSLRSDTLPINEDGDSIFPEWGLTGTDVASSENLDDTLIGGDGNDLLFLGQNDVATGGAGFDDFVIGDWIGRGNAALVTDFDTSEDVIVVMLADDNVDAEITITDADLESGNGRLILIDGITAAIIVGTFDPVDGLGADVFTSIYTPA
;
A
#
# COMPACT_ATOMS: atom_id res chain seq x y z
N MET A 1 52.65 15.83 -29.79
CA MET A 1 52.02 16.05 -28.48
C MET A 1 50.58 16.54 -28.66
N GLU A 2 50.35 17.59 -29.46
CA GLU A 2 48.98 18.10 -29.73
C GLU A 2 48.04 17.14 -30.49
N ILE A 3 48.56 16.15 -31.22
CA ILE A 3 47.73 15.15 -31.93
C ILE A 3 47.13 14.10 -30.96
N LEU A 4 47.66 13.97 -29.74
CA LEU A 4 47.14 12.99 -28.77
C LEU A 4 45.91 13.53 -28.02
N LEU A 5 45.81 14.85 -27.82
CA LEU A 5 44.70 15.48 -27.12
C LEU A 5 43.40 15.45 -27.95
N ALA A 6 43.51 15.50 -29.27
CA ALA A 6 42.38 15.37 -30.20
C ALA A 6 41.84 13.93 -30.33
N LEU A 7 42.50 12.93 -29.72
CA LEU A 7 42.05 11.53 -29.77
C LEU A 7 41.20 11.12 -28.56
N LEU A 8 41.29 11.84 -27.42
CA LEU A 8 40.41 11.62 -26.27
C LEU A 8 38.96 12.04 -26.56
N VAL A 9 38.75 13.08 -27.39
CA VAL A 9 37.41 13.55 -27.81
C VAL A 9 36.70 12.55 -28.75
N ALA A 10 37.36 11.46 -29.16
CA ALA A 10 36.81 10.43 -30.05
C ALA A 10 36.47 9.10 -29.34
N LEU A 11 36.64 9.03 -28.02
CA LEU A 11 36.26 7.91 -27.16
C LEU A 11 35.46 8.51 -26.01
N GLY A 12 34.13 8.37 -26.06
CA GLY A 12 33.21 9.08 -25.17
C GLY A 12 33.44 8.77 -23.69
N LEU A 13 34.19 9.62 -23.02
CA LEU A 13 34.08 9.90 -21.59
C LEU A 13 33.39 11.26 -21.46
N GLY A 14 32.56 11.40 -20.42
CA GLY A 14 31.70 12.55 -20.20
C GLY A 14 32.42 13.90 -20.20
N ALA A 15 31.69 14.94 -20.59
CA ALA A 15 32.16 16.31 -20.43
C ALA A 15 32.00 16.70 -18.95
N LEU A 16 33.10 16.61 -18.19
CA LEU A 16 33.21 17.24 -16.88
C LEU A 16 32.98 18.75 -17.05
N ILE A 17 31.83 19.25 -16.59
CA ILE A 17 31.55 20.69 -16.60
C ILE A 17 32.45 21.36 -15.57
N SER A 18 33.16 22.38 -16.02
CA SER A 18 33.91 23.28 -15.16
C SER A 18 32.94 24.31 -14.58
N GLY A 19 32.74 24.30 -13.27
CA GLY A 19 31.97 25.31 -12.57
C GLY A 19 32.47 26.74 -12.84
N GLY A 20 31.54 27.69 -12.76
CA GLY A 20 31.79 29.13 -12.79
C GLY A 20 30.49 29.83 -12.38
N SER A 21 30.53 30.74 -11.41
CA SER A 21 31.30 31.98 -11.58
C SER A 21 31.93 32.56 -10.31
N ASP A 22 32.29 31.70 -9.36
CA ASP A 22 33.08 32.10 -8.20
C ASP A 22 34.57 32.26 -8.57
N ASP A 23 35.21 33.29 -7.98
CA ASP A 23 36.64 33.59 -8.17
C ASP A 23 37.57 32.62 -7.40
N ASP A 24 37.02 31.52 -6.84
CA ASP A 24 37.75 30.39 -6.29
C ASP A 24 37.43 29.11 -7.11
N PRO A 25 38.41 28.48 -7.76
CA PRO A 25 38.20 27.20 -8.42
C PRO A 25 38.27 26.09 -7.37
N ASP A 26 37.17 25.90 -6.64
CA ASP A 26 37.03 24.77 -5.73
C ASP A 26 37.04 23.45 -6.51
N THR A 27 38.22 22.87 -6.60
CA THR A 27 38.40 21.42 -6.64
C THR A 27 37.62 20.82 -5.46
N PRO A 28 36.97 19.65 -5.59
CA PRO A 28 36.17 19.03 -4.52
C PRO A 28 36.98 19.06 -3.23
N SER A 29 36.56 19.95 -2.34
CA SER A 29 37.37 20.38 -1.22
C SER A 29 37.01 19.51 -0.04
N THR A 30 37.99 19.20 0.82
CA THR A 30 37.70 18.47 2.06
C THR A 30 37.11 19.39 3.15
N ASP A 31 36.48 20.49 2.75
CA ASP A 31 35.66 21.35 3.60
C ASP A 31 34.20 20.93 3.47
N SER A 32 33.40 21.20 4.50
CA SER A 32 32.00 20.80 4.59
C SER A 32 31.06 21.82 3.94
N ASP A 33 31.41 22.30 2.74
CA ASP A 33 30.63 23.28 1.97
C ASP A 33 30.18 22.61 0.65
N PRO A 34 28.88 22.62 0.30
CA PRO A 34 28.38 22.09 -0.98
C PRO A 34 29.21 22.52 -2.18
N ALA A 35 29.52 21.56 -3.06
CA ALA A 35 29.71 21.89 -4.46
C ALA A 35 28.34 22.22 -5.06
N VAL A 36 28.18 23.42 -5.64
CA VAL A 36 26.91 23.90 -6.20
C VAL A 36 26.98 23.92 -7.72
N GLY A 37 25.88 23.52 -8.39
CA GLY A 37 25.66 23.65 -9.82
C GLY A 37 25.32 25.08 -10.26
N THR A 38 24.61 25.21 -11.37
CA THR A 38 24.27 26.52 -11.97
C THR A 38 22.76 26.78 -12.04
N ASP A 39 22.37 27.92 -12.62
CA ASP A 39 20.95 28.24 -12.88
C ASP A 39 20.42 27.58 -14.18
N GLY A 40 20.99 26.44 -14.63
CA GLY A 40 20.37 25.65 -15.70
C GLY A 40 21.00 24.29 -15.97
N ASP A 41 20.20 23.40 -16.58
CA ASP A 41 20.42 21.98 -16.89
C ASP A 41 21.90 21.52 -16.90
N ASP A 42 22.37 21.04 -15.75
CA ASP A 42 23.72 20.52 -15.54
C ASP A 42 23.79 18.98 -15.69
N THR A 43 25.00 18.45 -15.88
CA THR A 43 25.24 17.00 -15.92
C THR A 43 26.53 16.67 -15.19
N VAL A 44 26.40 15.96 -14.08
CA VAL A 44 27.41 15.83 -13.04
C VAL A 44 27.63 14.35 -12.72
N VAL A 45 28.89 13.99 -12.54
CA VAL A 45 29.29 12.72 -11.97
C VAL A 45 30.22 13.05 -10.81
N LEU A 46 29.85 12.63 -9.61
CA LEU A 46 30.57 12.89 -8.37
C LEU A 46 31.79 11.95 -8.26
N THR A 47 32.33 11.77 -7.05
CA THR A 47 33.51 10.95 -6.81
C THR A 47 33.14 9.62 -6.15
N GLY A 48 34.04 8.64 -6.18
CA GLY A 48 33.86 7.38 -5.45
C GLY A 48 34.17 7.51 -3.95
N GLY A 49 33.63 8.53 -3.29
CA GLY A 49 33.71 8.78 -1.85
C GLY A 49 32.73 9.88 -1.44
N PRO A 50 32.55 10.12 -0.12
CA PRO A 50 31.47 10.98 0.38
C PRO A 50 31.51 12.39 -0.19
N ASP A 51 30.49 12.75 -0.97
CA ASP A 51 30.31 14.03 -1.62
C ASP A 51 29.06 14.77 -1.10
N PHE A 52 29.06 16.10 -1.19
CA PHE A 52 27.91 16.96 -0.87
C PHE A 52 27.67 17.89 -2.06
N TYR A 53 26.51 17.77 -2.70
CA TYR A 53 26.18 18.45 -3.95
C TYR A 53 24.78 19.07 -3.94
N ASP A 54 24.63 20.22 -4.60
CA ASP A 54 23.37 20.96 -4.78
C ASP A 54 23.31 21.40 -6.26
N GLY A 55 22.41 20.84 -7.07
CA GLY A 55 22.27 21.16 -8.50
C GLY A 55 21.88 22.62 -8.72
N GLY A 56 21.00 23.14 -7.87
CA GLY A 56 20.58 24.53 -7.82
C GLY A 56 19.26 24.76 -8.54
N ALA A 57 19.31 25.07 -9.84
CA ALA A 57 18.09 25.26 -10.63
C ALA A 57 18.31 24.87 -12.09
N GLY A 58 17.51 23.95 -12.62
CA GLY A 58 17.76 23.36 -13.93
C GLY A 58 16.90 22.13 -14.12
N ASN A 59 17.25 21.29 -15.09
CA ASN A 59 16.80 19.90 -15.10
C ASN A 59 18.10 19.11 -15.07
N ASP A 60 18.56 18.84 -13.87
CA ASP A 60 19.92 18.39 -13.61
C ASP A 60 20.01 16.87 -13.63
N SER A 61 21.18 16.34 -13.98
CA SER A 61 21.43 14.90 -14.01
C SER A 61 22.69 14.60 -13.23
N ILE A 62 22.54 13.94 -12.08
CA ILE A 62 23.58 13.79 -11.05
C ILE A 62 23.77 12.31 -10.71
N ASP A 63 24.99 11.83 -10.91
CA ASP A 63 25.45 10.45 -10.62
C ASP A 63 26.42 10.49 -9.41
N GLY A 64 26.03 9.88 -8.29
CA GLY A 64 26.78 9.83 -7.03
C GLY A 64 27.91 8.79 -7.02
N LEU A 65 27.82 7.74 -7.84
CA LEU A 65 28.71 6.58 -7.86
C LEU A 65 28.77 5.77 -6.55
N ALA A 66 29.73 6.03 -5.68
CA ALA A 66 29.94 5.16 -4.53
C ALA A 66 30.48 5.96 -3.36
N GLY A 67 29.65 6.23 -2.36
CA GLY A 67 30.01 7.17 -1.32
C GLY A 67 29.20 7.02 -0.05
N PHE A 68 28.89 8.17 0.52
CA PHE A 68 27.91 8.40 1.59
C PHE A 68 27.48 9.84 1.33
N ASP A 69 26.63 9.98 0.33
CA ASP A 69 26.52 11.20 -0.44
C ASP A 69 25.27 11.98 -0.02
N THR A 70 25.33 13.30 -0.15
CA THR A 70 24.18 14.17 0.12
C THR A 70 23.96 15.02 -1.12
N ILE A 71 22.88 14.75 -1.84
CA ILE A 71 22.63 15.31 -3.16
C ILE A 71 21.25 15.97 -3.16
N ALA A 72 21.21 17.26 -3.48
CA ALA A 72 19.99 17.98 -3.82
C ALA A 72 19.95 18.29 -5.32
N GLY A 73 18.80 18.10 -5.98
CA GLY A 73 18.53 18.61 -7.32
C GLY A 73 18.30 20.11 -7.28
N GLY A 74 17.22 20.53 -6.62
CA GLY A 74 16.95 21.92 -6.26
C GLY A 74 15.61 22.41 -6.78
N THR A 75 15.59 23.01 -7.98
CA THR A 75 14.34 23.39 -8.64
C THR A 75 14.33 23.08 -10.13
N GLY A 76 13.33 22.30 -10.55
CA GLY A 76 13.09 21.86 -11.91
C GLY A 76 12.84 20.37 -11.94
N ASN A 77 13.29 19.66 -12.97
CA ASN A 77 13.00 18.23 -13.12
C ASN A 77 14.30 17.44 -13.12
N ASP A 78 14.71 16.98 -11.95
CA ASP A 78 16.05 16.47 -11.71
C ASP A 78 16.11 14.93 -11.74
N ILE A 79 17.26 14.38 -12.13
CA ILE A 79 17.53 12.93 -12.16
C ILE A 79 18.75 12.67 -11.28
N ILE A 80 18.55 11.91 -10.21
CA ILE A 80 19.57 11.66 -9.18
C ILE A 80 19.74 10.14 -8.98
N GLU A 81 20.97 9.64 -9.14
CA GLU A 81 21.34 8.23 -8.94
C GLU A 81 22.40 8.13 -7.82
N GLY A 82 22.07 7.49 -6.70
CA GLY A 82 22.98 7.30 -5.55
C GLY A 82 23.96 6.13 -5.71
N ASP A 83 23.54 5.11 -6.46
CA ASP A 83 24.35 3.97 -6.95
C ASP A 83 24.86 3.02 -5.82
N LEU A 84 25.88 3.37 -5.02
CA LEU A 84 26.42 2.50 -3.94
C LEU A 84 26.89 3.24 -2.68
N GLY A 85 26.00 3.53 -1.73
CA GLY A 85 26.40 4.22 -0.51
C GLY A 85 25.54 3.98 0.73
N LYS A 86 25.06 5.09 1.29
CA LYS A 86 24.04 5.28 2.34
C LYS A 86 23.72 6.76 2.26
N ASP A 87 22.93 7.08 1.26
CA ASP A 87 22.91 8.39 0.63
C ASP A 87 21.61 9.14 0.98
N GLU A 88 21.70 10.46 1.01
CA GLU A 88 20.57 11.35 1.30
C GLU A 88 20.27 12.15 0.01
N LEU A 89 19.22 11.75 -0.71
CA LEU A 89 18.84 12.27 -2.01
C LEU A 89 17.56 13.11 -1.89
N PHE A 90 17.60 14.33 -2.42
CA PHE A 90 16.49 15.29 -2.39
C PHE A 90 16.24 15.83 -3.80
N GLY A 91 15.04 15.63 -4.36
CA GLY A 91 14.64 16.23 -5.64
C GLY A 91 14.53 17.74 -5.49
N GLY A 92 13.48 18.18 -4.81
CA GLY A 92 13.29 19.55 -4.35
C GLY A 92 11.94 20.11 -4.78
N ALA A 93 11.87 20.61 -6.00
CA ALA A 93 10.65 21.23 -6.53
C ALA A 93 10.53 21.12 -8.05
N GLY A 94 9.81 20.11 -8.50
CA GLY A 94 9.29 19.98 -9.86
C GLY A 94 8.82 18.56 -10.14
N TYR A 95 9.44 17.85 -11.08
CA TYR A 95 9.11 16.44 -11.35
C TYR A 95 10.40 15.64 -11.41
N ASP A 96 10.74 15.05 -10.27
CA ASP A 96 12.08 14.51 -10.01
C ASP A 96 12.09 12.98 -10.11
N THR A 97 13.26 12.41 -10.43
CA THR A 97 13.47 10.96 -10.51
C THR A 97 14.70 10.59 -9.68
N LEU A 98 14.48 9.87 -8.59
CA LEU A 98 15.50 9.52 -7.60
C LEU A 98 15.68 7.99 -7.55
N SER A 99 16.91 7.51 -7.63
CA SER A 99 17.24 6.10 -7.40
C SER A 99 18.31 5.95 -6.32
N GLY A 100 18.00 5.23 -5.24
CA GLY A 100 18.95 4.92 -4.17
C GLY A 100 19.98 3.87 -4.58
N GLY A 101 19.55 2.88 -5.36
CA GLY A 101 20.38 1.85 -5.96
C GLY A 101 20.65 0.67 -5.03
N GLY A 102 21.64 0.80 -4.13
CA GLY A 102 22.01 -0.28 -3.23
C GLY A 102 22.47 0.22 -1.87
N TRP A 103 22.13 -0.57 -0.85
CA TRP A 103 22.26 -0.29 0.59
C TRP A 103 21.03 0.34 1.23
N ASN A 104 21.11 1.51 1.85
CA ASN A 104 20.10 1.93 2.83
C ASN A 104 20.05 3.44 2.82
N ASP A 105 19.22 3.95 1.92
CA ASP A 105 19.27 5.33 1.47
C ASP A 105 17.99 6.07 1.91
N ILE A 106 18.05 7.40 1.90
CA ILE A 106 16.94 8.29 2.24
C ILE A 106 16.63 9.11 1.00
N LEU A 107 15.43 8.96 0.46
CA LEU A 107 14.97 9.64 -0.75
C LEU A 107 13.78 10.56 -0.38
N SER A 108 13.79 11.78 -0.90
CA SER A 108 12.68 12.72 -0.76
C SER A 108 12.45 13.45 -2.08
N GLY A 109 11.26 13.30 -2.68
CA GLY A 109 10.87 14.00 -3.91
C GLY A 109 10.74 15.49 -3.64
N GLY A 110 9.86 15.84 -2.71
CA GLY A 110 9.70 17.17 -2.14
C GLY A 110 8.43 17.86 -2.62
N GLY A 111 8.27 18.05 -3.94
CA GLY A 111 7.09 18.76 -4.43
C GLY A 111 6.90 18.78 -5.95
N GLY A 112 6.17 17.78 -6.45
CA GLY A 112 5.28 17.96 -7.60
C GLY A 112 4.64 16.69 -8.19
N PHE A 113 5.44 15.75 -8.68
CA PHE A 113 5.10 14.40 -9.16
C PHE A 113 6.45 13.73 -9.30
N ASP A 114 6.84 12.97 -8.30
CA ASP A 114 8.19 12.46 -8.14
C ASP A 114 8.20 10.93 -8.23
N ASP A 115 9.26 10.36 -8.81
CA ASP A 115 9.44 8.93 -9.09
C ASP A 115 10.66 8.43 -8.31
N LEU A 116 10.42 7.68 -7.23
CA LEU A 116 11.41 7.27 -6.23
C LEU A 116 11.58 5.75 -6.21
N ASP A 117 12.77 5.26 -6.57
CA ASP A 117 13.17 3.84 -6.53
C ASP A 117 14.24 3.63 -5.45
N GLY A 118 13.92 2.87 -4.41
CA GLY A 118 14.88 2.45 -3.39
C GLY A 118 15.90 1.48 -3.97
N GLY A 119 15.44 0.28 -4.35
CA GLY A 119 16.21 -0.73 -5.06
C GLY A 119 16.55 -1.96 -4.20
N SER A 120 17.73 -1.98 -3.56
CA SER A 120 18.21 -3.15 -2.82
C SER A 120 18.86 -2.88 -1.46
N GLY A 121 18.05 -3.08 -0.41
CA GLY A 121 18.35 -2.91 1.01
C GLY A 121 17.22 -2.15 1.71
N ASN A 122 17.44 -1.47 2.84
CA ASN A 122 16.33 -0.91 3.63
C ASN A 122 16.27 0.62 3.56
N TYR A 123 15.23 1.15 2.95
CA TYR A 123 15.07 2.54 2.53
C TYR A 123 14.08 3.35 3.36
N GLN A 124 14.16 4.67 3.24
CA GLN A 124 13.12 5.61 3.66
C GLN A 124 12.80 6.55 2.50
N LEU A 125 11.59 6.45 1.95
CA LEU A 125 11.08 7.27 0.85
C LEU A 125 9.98 8.21 1.36
N SER A 126 9.96 9.44 0.85
CA SER A 126 8.91 10.44 1.06
C SER A 126 8.61 11.15 -0.27
N GLY A 127 7.37 11.12 -0.72
CA GLY A 127 6.90 11.85 -1.90
C GLY A 127 6.90 13.35 -1.62
N GLY A 128 5.88 13.83 -0.89
CA GLY A 128 5.82 15.19 -0.38
C GLY A 128 4.54 15.93 -0.81
N ASP A 129 4.70 17.13 -1.40
CA ASP A 129 3.60 17.89 -1.99
C ASP A 129 3.41 17.47 -3.47
N GLY A 130 2.89 16.27 -3.74
CA GLY A 130 3.03 15.68 -5.07
C GLY A 130 1.86 14.87 -5.62
N LYS A 131 2.16 13.86 -6.41
CA LYS A 131 1.28 12.77 -6.84
C LYS A 131 2.26 11.65 -7.14
N ASP A 132 2.82 11.07 -6.12
CA ASP A 132 4.16 10.50 -6.21
C ASP A 132 4.13 8.99 -6.40
N LEU A 133 5.20 8.45 -6.98
CA LEU A 133 5.39 7.02 -7.20
C LEU A 133 6.60 6.58 -6.40
N LEU A 134 6.39 5.69 -5.42
CA LEU A 134 7.43 5.19 -4.52
C LEU A 134 7.51 3.66 -4.64
N GLU A 135 8.68 3.14 -4.99
CA GLU A 135 9.02 1.71 -5.02
C GLU A 135 10.16 1.43 -4.03
N GLY A 136 9.93 0.64 -2.97
CA GLY A 136 10.98 0.24 -2.02
C GLY A 136 11.95 -0.77 -2.64
N GLY A 137 11.38 -1.81 -3.25
CA GLY A 137 12.07 -2.79 -4.08
C GLY A 137 12.34 -4.09 -3.33
N SER A 138 13.42 -4.15 -2.54
CA SER A 138 13.77 -5.35 -1.79
C SER A 138 14.50 -5.04 -0.49
N GLY A 139 13.87 -5.32 0.65
CA GLY A 139 14.33 -4.83 1.94
C GLY A 139 13.35 -4.95 3.09
N ASN A 140 13.35 -3.93 3.94
CA ASN A 140 12.27 -3.65 4.89
C ASN A 140 12.17 -2.13 4.91
N ASP A 141 11.27 -1.61 4.09
CA ASP A 141 11.26 -0.23 3.63
C ASP A 141 10.20 0.60 4.34
N ILE A 142 10.35 1.92 4.31
CA ILE A 142 9.40 2.87 4.88
C ILE A 142 9.06 3.88 3.79
N LEU A 143 7.82 3.84 3.28
CA LEU A 143 7.32 4.70 2.21
C LEU A 143 6.24 5.64 2.77
N ASN A 144 6.32 6.92 2.44
CA ASN A 144 5.31 7.93 2.78
C ASN A 144 4.92 8.71 1.52
N GLY A 145 3.64 8.72 1.13
CA GLY A 145 3.15 9.59 0.06
C GLY A 145 3.12 11.07 0.48
N ASP A 146 2.69 11.28 1.73
CA ASP A 146 2.48 12.55 2.43
C ASP A 146 1.19 13.28 2.02
N ALA A 147 1.08 13.81 0.81
CA ALA A 147 -0.07 14.62 0.40
C ALA A 147 -0.40 14.51 -1.10
N TRP A 148 -1.72 14.53 -1.37
CA TRP A 148 -2.38 14.21 -2.64
C TRP A 148 -2.40 12.71 -2.91
N VAL A 149 -2.44 12.30 -4.18
CA VAL A 149 -2.90 10.96 -4.58
C VAL A 149 -1.73 10.19 -5.16
N ASP A 150 -1.25 9.24 -4.38
CA ASP A 150 0.08 8.62 -4.49
C ASP A 150 0.00 7.11 -4.77
N GLY A 151 1.12 6.53 -5.21
CA GLY A 151 1.28 5.10 -5.46
C GLY A 151 2.51 4.55 -4.75
N LEU A 152 2.30 3.72 -3.74
CA LEU A 152 3.34 3.14 -2.89
C LEU A 152 3.42 1.63 -3.10
N PHE A 153 4.62 1.13 -3.37
CA PHE A 153 4.92 -0.28 -3.62
C PHE A 153 6.08 -0.71 -2.72
N GLY A 154 5.84 -1.59 -1.74
CA GLY A 154 6.88 -2.10 -0.84
C GLY A 154 7.87 -2.99 -1.60
N GLY A 155 7.43 -4.20 -1.97
CA GLY A 155 8.18 -5.14 -2.79
C GLY A 155 8.46 -6.46 -2.08
N ASP A 156 9.74 -6.88 -2.08
CA ASP A 156 10.20 -8.09 -1.35
C ASP A 156 10.67 -7.68 0.06
N GLY A 157 9.88 -7.88 1.10
CA GLY A 157 10.26 -7.38 2.43
C GLY A 157 9.20 -7.49 3.52
N ASN A 158 9.48 -6.88 4.68
CA ASN A 158 8.40 -6.51 5.61
C ASN A 158 8.42 -4.99 5.72
N ASP A 159 7.49 -4.35 5.02
CA ASP A 159 7.52 -2.93 4.70
C ASP A 159 6.45 -2.13 5.46
N VAL A 160 6.64 -0.81 5.53
CA VAL A 160 5.70 0.12 6.16
C VAL A 160 5.32 1.20 5.14
N LEU A 161 4.07 1.18 4.69
CA LEU A 161 3.53 2.09 3.69
C LEU A 161 2.49 3.02 4.33
N ASN A 162 2.59 4.31 4.07
CA ASN A 162 1.71 5.35 4.61
C ASN A 162 1.31 6.32 3.49
N GLY A 163 0.06 6.30 3.02
CA GLY A 163 -0.42 7.17 1.94
C GLY A 163 -0.38 8.64 2.38
N GLY A 164 -1.31 9.03 3.25
CA GLY A 164 -1.32 10.32 3.94
C GLY A 164 -2.63 11.08 3.76
N ASN A 165 -2.68 11.99 2.79
CA ASN A 165 -3.85 12.84 2.52
C ASN A 165 -4.23 12.74 1.04
N GLY A 166 -4.99 11.71 0.68
CA GLY A 166 -5.04 11.27 -0.71
C GLY A 166 -6.30 10.53 -1.15
N GLY A 167 -6.03 9.44 -1.83
CA GLY A 167 -6.96 8.51 -2.46
C GLY A 167 -6.07 7.48 -3.13
N ASP A 168 -5.29 6.83 -2.29
CA ASP A 168 -3.95 6.32 -2.54
C ASP A 168 -3.96 4.85 -2.91
N LEU A 169 -2.92 4.41 -3.62
CA LEU A 169 -2.69 2.99 -3.91
C LEU A 169 -1.51 2.50 -3.11
N LEU A 170 -1.75 1.62 -2.14
CA LEU A 170 -0.71 0.97 -1.34
C LEU A 170 -0.66 -0.51 -1.70
N VAL A 171 0.52 -1.01 -2.05
CA VAL A 171 0.78 -2.43 -2.32
C VAL A 171 1.96 -2.87 -1.48
N GLY A 172 1.75 -3.77 -0.51
CA GLY A 172 2.83 -4.32 0.34
C GLY A 172 3.80 -5.15 -0.50
N GLY A 173 3.42 -6.40 -0.78
CA GLY A 173 4.13 -7.25 -1.74
C GLY A 173 4.36 -8.66 -1.21
N ALA A 174 5.55 -8.92 -0.69
CA ALA A 174 5.99 -10.25 -0.29
C ALA A 174 6.75 -10.27 1.05
N GLY A 175 5.98 -10.29 2.13
CA GLY A 175 6.35 -10.58 3.52
C GLY A 175 5.28 -10.01 4.44
N ASP A 176 5.53 -9.91 5.76
CA ASP A 176 4.48 -9.44 6.69
C ASP A 176 4.51 -7.89 6.77
N ASP A 177 3.65 -7.21 6.01
CA ASP A 177 3.68 -5.76 5.75
C ASP A 177 2.74 -4.94 6.69
N SER A 178 2.85 -3.62 6.64
CA SER A 178 1.96 -2.69 7.36
C SER A 178 1.59 -1.47 6.51
N LEU A 179 0.33 -1.43 6.07
CA LEU A 179 -0.22 -0.42 5.16
C LEU A 179 -1.20 0.49 5.93
N PHE A 180 -1.04 1.80 5.76
CA PHE A 180 -1.90 2.83 6.33
C PHE A 180 -2.32 3.79 5.20
N GLY A 181 -3.59 3.84 4.80
CA GLY A 181 -4.05 4.76 3.74
C GLY A 181 -3.98 6.21 4.21
N GLY A 182 -4.81 6.57 5.20
CA GLY A 182 -4.69 7.79 5.98
C GLY A 182 -5.96 8.65 5.97
N SER A 183 -6.22 9.35 4.86
CA SER A 183 -7.45 10.13 4.70
C SER A 183 -7.76 10.42 3.24
N GLY A 184 -8.99 10.16 2.83
CA GLY A 184 -9.36 10.02 1.42
C GLY A 184 -9.83 8.60 1.12
N ASP A 185 -10.24 8.33 -0.13
CA ASP A 185 -10.79 7.03 -0.52
C ASP A 185 -9.66 6.12 -1.05
N ASP A 186 -9.12 5.24 -0.20
CA ASP A 186 -7.84 4.53 -0.43
C ASP A 186 -8.01 3.06 -0.90
N LEU A 187 -6.98 2.51 -1.55
CA LEU A 187 -6.90 1.11 -2.00
C LEU A 187 -5.64 0.43 -1.46
N LEU A 188 -5.80 -0.47 -0.50
CA LEU A 188 -4.71 -1.20 0.18
C LEU A 188 -4.70 -2.68 -0.25
N LEU A 189 -3.54 -3.14 -0.72
CA LEU A 189 -3.29 -4.51 -1.17
C LEU A 189 -2.08 -5.10 -0.41
N GLY A 190 -2.30 -5.84 0.68
CA GLY A 190 -1.21 -6.43 1.48
C GLY A 190 -0.30 -7.33 0.65
N SER A 191 -0.94 -8.27 -0.04
CA SER A 191 -0.45 -9.19 -1.07
C SER A 191 -0.06 -10.59 -0.60
N ALA A 192 1.07 -10.79 0.08
CA ALA A 192 1.57 -12.13 0.37
C ALA A 192 2.42 -12.19 1.66
N GLY A 193 1.73 -12.27 2.79
CA GLY A 193 2.32 -12.48 4.11
C GLY A 193 1.25 -12.52 5.19
N GLN A 194 1.55 -12.05 6.40
CA GLN A 194 0.51 -11.74 7.39
C GLN A 194 0.46 -10.23 7.55
N ASP A 195 -0.37 -9.59 6.73
CA ASP A 195 -0.32 -8.15 6.55
C ASP A 195 -1.22 -7.42 7.55
N PHE A 196 -0.82 -6.19 7.89
CA PHE A 196 -1.64 -5.24 8.66
C PHE A 196 -2.14 -4.15 7.72
N LEU A 197 -3.45 -3.98 7.57
CA LEU A 197 -4.05 -2.94 6.73
C LEU A 197 -4.98 -2.05 7.57
N ASP A 198 -4.77 -0.74 7.53
CA ASP A 198 -5.60 0.31 8.16
C ASP A 198 -5.95 1.35 7.09
N GLY A 199 -7.25 1.49 6.76
CA GLY A 199 -7.72 2.32 5.66
C GLY A 199 -7.47 3.80 5.94
N GLY A 200 -8.30 4.40 6.78
CA GLY A 200 -8.17 5.79 7.17
C GLY A 200 -9.51 6.50 7.17
N ASP A 201 -9.49 7.84 7.15
CA ASP A 201 -10.72 8.63 7.02
C ASP A 201 -11.22 8.59 5.55
N GLY A 202 -12.01 7.57 5.15
CA GLY A 202 -12.36 7.35 3.74
C GLY A 202 -13.59 6.48 3.48
N ASP A 203 -13.93 6.28 2.19
CA ASP A 203 -14.66 5.09 1.72
C ASP A 203 -13.61 4.11 1.11
N ASP A 204 -13.05 3.20 1.92
CA ASP A 204 -11.81 2.47 1.57
C ASP A 204 -12.04 1.04 1.04
N VAL A 205 -11.02 0.51 0.33
CA VAL A 205 -10.98 -0.87 -0.16
C VAL A 205 -9.72 -1.59 0.30
N LEU A 206 -9.87 -2.58 1.19
CA LEU A 206 -8.77 -3.31 1.81
C LEU A 206 -8.81 -4.79 1.39
N MET A 207 -7.72 -5.26 0.75
CA MET A 207 -7.52 -6.66 0.36
C MET A 207 -6.22 -7.16 0.96
N GLY A 208 -6.32 -8.10 1.90
CA GLY A 208 -5.13 -8.76 2.48
C GLY A 208 -4.36 -9.55 1.42
N SER A 209 -4.99 -10.55 0.81
CA SER A 209 -4.29 -11.50 -0.07
C SER A 209 -4.29 -11.12 -1.58
N THR A 210 -3.23 -11.45 -2.32
CA THR A 210 -3.17 -11.33 -3.79
C THR A 210 -3.46 -12.62 -4.57
N LEU A 211 -4.59 -12.63 -5.30
CA LEU A 211 -4.58 -13.14 -6.68
C LEU A 211 -5.29 -12.20 -7.68
N PHE A 212 -4.71 -11.02 -7.88
CA PHE A 212 -4.76 -10.37 -9.20
C PHE A 212 -3.89 -11.13 -10.21
N SER A 213 -4.27 -12.37 -10.56
CA SER A 213 -3.62 -13.14 -11.64
C SER A 213 -3.93 -12.59 -13.06
N ARG A 214 -4.43 -11.35 -13.13
CA ARG A 214 -4.74 -10.61 -14.35
C ARG A 214 -4.47 -9.12 -14.13
N GLU A 215 -3.52 -8.59 -14.90
CA GLU A 215 -3.23 -7.17 -15.10
C GLU A 215 -4.54 -6.36 -15.24
N LEU A 216 -4.79 -5.44 -14.31
CA LEU A 216 -5.97 -4.57 -14.31
C LEU A 216 -5.90 -3.61 -15.49
N THR A 217 -6.95 -3.61 -16.31
CA THR A 217 -7.10 -2.63 -17.39
C THR A 217 -8.01 -1.48 -16.94
N SER A 218 -7.95 -0.33 -17.61
CA SER A 218 -8.81 0.82 -17.32
C SER A 218 -10.31 0.59 -17.60
N GLU A 219 -10.70 -0.60 -18.08
CA GLU A 219 -12.10 -1.03 -18.16
C GLU A 219 -12.53 -1.77 -16.86
N ASP A 220 -11.62 -2.46 -16.15
CA ASP A 220 -11.91 -3.23 -14.93
C ASP A 220 -12.29 -2.34 -13.73
N TYR A 221 -11.70 -1.14 -13.64
CA TYR A 221 -12.07 -0.09 -12.67
C TYR A 221 -13.57 0.29 -12.71
N THR A 222 -14.25 0.04 -13.84
CA THR A 222 -15.68 0.34 -13.99
C THR A 222 -16.60 -0.82 -13.60
N SER A 223 -16.04 -2.00 -13.29
CA SER A 223 -16.78 -3.23 -12.93
C SER A 223 -16.65 -3.67 -11.46
N LEU A 224 -15.93 -2.92 -10.61
CA LEU A 224 -15.73 -3.17 -9.16
C LEU A 224 -17.01 -3.23 -8.30
N ARG A 225 -18.21 -3.27 -8.90
CA ARG A 225 -19.49 -3.42 -8.19
C ARG A 225 -20.07 -4.84 -8.24
N SER A 226 -19.50 -5.78 -9.00
CA SER A 226 -20.01 -7.17 -9.10
C SER A 226 -19.13 -8.10 -9.96
N ASP A 227 -17.99 -8.60 -9.45
CA ASP A 227 -17.51 -9.98 -9.69
C ASP A 227 -16.26 -10.28 -8.84
N THR A 228 -16.27 -11.39 -8.10
CA THR A 228 -15.14 -11.90 -7.29
C THR A 228 -14.08 -12.62 -8.14
N LEU A 229 -12.82 -12.64 -7.69
CA LEU A 229 -11.70 -13.36 -8.33
C LEU A 229 -10.79 -14.03 -7.25
N PRO A 230 -10.39 -15.32 -7.35
CA PRO A 230 -9.72 -16.07 -6.24
C PRO A 230 -8.31 -16.65 -6.59
N ILE A 231 -7.40 -17.12 -5.72
CA ILE A 231 -7.17 -17.23 -4.25
C ILE A 231 -5.63 -17.35 -4.01
N ASN A 232 -5.03 -16.76 -2.96
CA ASN A 232 -3.77 -17.27 -2.33
C ASN A 232 -3.94 -17.50 -0.82
N GLU A 233 -2.89 -18.01 -0.15
CA GLU A 233 -3.00 -18.90 1.03
C GLU A 233 -2.78 -18.23 2.41
N ASP A 234 -2.74 -16.90 2.48
CA ASP A 234 -2.13 -16.17 3.60
C ASP A 234 -3.19 -15.47 4.49
N GLY A 235 -2.80 -14.95 5.67
CA GLY A 235 -3.71 -14.75 6.81
C GLY A 235 -3.50 -13.42 7.53
N ASP A 236 -4.39 -12.48 7.26
CA ASP A 236 -4.16 -11.05 7.40
C ASP A 236 -5.00 -10.43 8.50
N SER A 237 -4.62 -9.22 8.92
CA SER A 237 -5.35 -8.47 9.93
C SER A 237 -5.69 -7.07 9.43
N ILE A 238 -6.99 -6.87 9.18
CA ILE A 238 -7.58 -5.66 8.61
C ILE A 238 -8.19 -4.86 9.78
N PHE A 239 -7.52 -3.78 10.16
CA PHE A 239 -7.77 -3.01 11.39
C PHE A 239 -7.90 -1.50 11.11
N PRO A 240 -9.10 -0.90 11.22
CA PRO A 240 -9.30 0.54 11.36
C PRO A 240 -9.22 0.92 12.85
N GLU A 241 -8.02 0.95 13.44
CA GLU A 241 -7.90 0.99 14.93
C GLU A 241 -8.18 2.40 15.54
N TRP A 242 -8.27 3.47 14.73
CA TRP A 242 -8.25 4.85 15.27
C TRP A 242 -9.38 5.81 14.84
N GLY A 243 -10.60 5.29 14.71
CA GLY A 243 -11.82 6.12 14.75
C GLY A 243 -12.08 6.87 13.46
N LEU A 244 -12.46 6.09 12.46
CA LEU A 244 -12.54 6.42 11.04
C LEU A 244 -14.00 6.41 10.59
N THR A 245 -14.35 7.23 9.59
CA THR A 245 -15.76 7.40 9.15
C THR A 245 -15.95 7.12 7.66
N GLY A 246 -16.70 6.07 7.31
CA GLY A 246 -16.69 5.55 5.94
C GLY A 246 -17.88 4.70 5.49
N THR A 247 -17.61 3.86 4.51
CA THR A 247 -18.45 2.77 4.00
C THR A 247 -17.47 1.79 3.36
N ASP A 248 -16.85 0.97 4.20
CA ASP A 248 -15.60 0.30 3.84
C ASP A 248 -15.84 -1.10 3.29
N VAL A 249 -14.95 -1.54 2.40
CA VAL A 249 -14.99 -2.88 1.81
C VAL A 249 -13.73 -3.65 2.18
N ALA A 250 -13.89 -4.63 3.07
CA ALA A 250 -12.82 -5.50 3.51
C ALA A 250 -13.08 -6.95 3.05
N SER A 251 -12.07 -7.61 2.50
CA SER A 251 -12.18 -9.02 2.08
C SER A 251 -10.95 -9.85 2.42
N SER A 252 -11.19 -11.03 2.96
CA SER A 252 -10.20 -12.11 3.07
C SER A 252 -10.77 -13.43 2.55
N GLU A 253 -9.90 -14.35 2.14
CA GLU A 253 -10.32 -15.62 1.48
C GLU A 253 -9.74 -16.90 2.11
N ASN A 254 -8.66 -16.85 2.91
CA ASN A 254 -8.01 -18.02 3.52
C ASN A 254 -7.37 -17.69 4.87
N LEU A 255 -7.18 -18.73 5.71
CA LEU A 255 -6.68 -18.63 7.10
C LEU A 255 -7.63 -17.90 8.07
N ASP A 256 -7.19 -17.74 9.32
CA ASP A 256 -7.99 -17.27 10.45
C ASP A 256 -7.82 -15.74 10.59
N ASP A 257 -8.51 -14.95 9.78
CA ASP A 257 -8.30 -13.49 9.69
C ASP A 257 -8.98 -12.68 10.80
N THR A 258 -8.69 -11.38 10.89
CA THR A 258 -9.48 -10.42 11.68
C THR A 258 -9.84 -9.20 10.83
N LEU A 259 -11.14 -8.96 10.65
CA LEU A 259 -11.72 -7.81 9.94
C LEU A 259 -12.51 -6.95 10.91
N ILE A 260 -12.38 -5.64 10.79
CA ILE A 260 -13.14 -4.65 11.57
C ILE A 260 -13.61 -3.55 10.59
N GLY A 261 -14.86 -3.11 10.67
CA GLY A 261 -15.48 -2.07 9.81
C GLY A 261 -15.12 -0.65 10.28
N GLY A 262 -15.84 -0.10 11.26
CA GLY A 262 -15.54 1.24 11.79
C GLY A 262 -16.77 2.02 12.29
N ASP A 263 -16.75 3.35 12.15
CA ASP A 263 -18.01 4.13 12.13
C ASP A 263 -18.45 4.21 10.66
N GLY A 264 -19.37 3.36 10.23
CA GLY A 264 -19.57 3.17 8.79
C GLY A 264 -20.88 2.52 8.40
N ASN A 265 -20.81 1.76 7.32
CA ASN A 265 -21.95 1.08 6.70
C ASN A 265 -21.35 -0.08 5.88
N ASP A 266 -20.67 -0.99 6.57
CA ASP A 266 -19.48 -1.65 6.03
C ASP A 266 -19.79 -3.02 5.41
N LEU A 267 -18.97 -3.45 4.45
CA LEU A 267 -19.16 -4.69 3.70
C LEU A 267 -17.97 -5.64 3.93
N LEU A 268 -18.16 -6.59 4.85
CA LEU A 268 -17.11 -7.50 5.30
C LEU A 268 -17.29 -8.89 4.67
N PHE A 269 -16.36 -9.31 3.80
CA PHE A 269 -16.34 -10.64 3.20
C PHE A 269 -15.51 -11.62 4.03
N LEU A 270 -16.16 -12.70 4.50
CA LEU A 270 -15.60 -13.66 5.45
C LEU A 270 -15.40 -15.06 4.84
N GLY A 271 -14.15 -15.48 4.83
CA GLY A 271 -13.61 -16.82 4.59
C GLY A 271 -13.72 -17.77 5.79
N GLN A 272 -12.63 -18.46 6.16
CA GLN A 272 -12.63 -19.64 7.03
C GLN A 272 -11.92 -19.40 8.39
N ASN A 273 -12.72 -19.26 9.45
CA ASN A 273 -12.32 -19.03 10.86
C ASN A 273 -12.11 -17.56 11.25
N ASP A 274 -12.41 -16.64 10.35
CA ASP A 274 -12.21 -15.21 10.52
C ASP A 274 -13.05 -14.64 11.68
N VAL A 275 -12.54 -13.55 12.25
CA VAL A 275 -13.22 -12.75 13.26
C VAL A 275 -13.61 -11.40 12.66
N ALA A 276 -14.90 -11.09 12.63
CA ALA A 276 -15.45 -9.85 12.10
C ALA A 276 -16.05 -8.98 13.21
N THR A 277 -15.89 -7.66 13.08
CA THR A 277 -16.51 -6.65 13.95
C THR A 277 -17.04 -5.56 13.03
N GLY A 278 -18.33 -5.25 13.06
CA GLY A 278 -18.91 -4.21 12.20
C GLY A 278 -18.50 -2.83 12.68
N GLY A 279 -18.81 -2.54 13.94
CA GLY A 279 -18.55 -1.26 14.57
C GLY A 279 -19.85 -0.50 14.84
N ALA A 280 -20.11 0.57 14.07
CA ALA A 280 -21.25 1.45 14.27
C ALA A 280 -21.85 1.90 12.93
N GLY A 281 -22.89 1.21 12.49
CA GLY A 281 -23.38 1.37 11.13
C GLY A 281 -24.53 0.45 10.78
N PHE A 282 -24.82 0.33 9.49
CA PHE A 282 -25.62 -0.78 8.94
C PHE A 282 -24.67 -1.69 8.16
N ASP A 283 -24.19 -2.76 8.81
CA ASP A 283 -23.08 -3.55 8.28
C ASP A 283 -23.58 -4.85 7.60
N ASP A 284 -23.07 -5.12 6.40
CA ASP A 284 -23.36 -6.30 5.59
C ASP A 284 -22.23 -7.34 5.78
N PHE A 285 -22.45 -8.32 6.67
CA PHE A 285 -21.51 -9.43 6.86
C PHE A 285 -21.75 -10.53 5.83
N VAL A 286 -20.82 -10.71 4.90
CA VAL A 286 -20.93 -11.67 3.80
C VAL A 286 -20.20 -12.97 4.14
N ILE A 287 -20.96 -14.06 4.28
CA ILE A 287 -20.45 -15.39 4.64
C ILE A 287 -20.82 -16.39 3.54
N GLY A 288 -19.84 -17.09 2.96
CA GLY A 288 -20.14 -18.08 1.92
C GLY A 288 -19.09 -19.17 1.70
N ASP A 289 -19.53 -20.37 1.32
CA ASP A 289 -18.67 -21.54 1.10
C ASP A 289 -17.90 -21.44 -0.24
N TRP A 290 -17.03 -20.43 -0.39
CA TRP A 290 -16.35 -20.09 -1.64
C TRP A 290 -15.53 -21.25 -2.25
N ILE A 291 -15.15 -22.26 -1.46
CA ILE A 291 -14.23 -23.33 -1.88
C ILE A 291 -14.63 -24.77 -1.47
N GLY A 292 -15.87 -25.01 -1.03
CA GLY A 292 -16.36 -26.34 -0.64
C GLY A 292 -15.71 -26.87 0.64
N ARG A 293 -15.36 -25.97 1.57
CA ARG A 293 -14.73 -26.24 2.87
C ARG A 293 -15.41 -25.38 3.91
N GLY A 294 -16.25 -26.01 4.73
CA GLY A 294 -17.12 -25.31 5.66
C GLY A 294 -16.43 -24.23 6.49
N ASN A 295 -16.83 -22.99 6.23
CA ASN A 295 -16.36 -21.82 6.97
C ASN A 295 -16.87 -21.87 8.41
N ALA A 296 -16.17 -21.19 9.31
CA ALA A 296 -16.62 -20.93 10.67
C ALA A 296 -16.32 -19.47 11.05
N ALA A 297 -17.07 -18.50 10.51
CA ALA A 297 -16.85 -17.10 10.83
C ALA A 297 -17.38 -16.73 12.24
N LEU A 298 -16.71 -15.79 12.92
CA LEU A 298 -17.12 -15.21 14.20
C LEU A 298 -17.42 -13.71 14.03
N VAL A 299 -18.69 -13.31 14.03
CA VAL A 299 -19.07 -11.89 14.12
C VAL A 299 -19.20 -11.51 15.60
N THR A 300 -18.59 -10.41 16.05
CA THR A 300 -18.41 -10.14 17.49
C THR A 300 -19.40 -9.17 18.14
N ASP A 301 -20.04 -8.30 17.37
CA ASP A 301 -20.82 -7.15 17.85
C ASP A 301 -22.25 -7.01 17.26
N PHE A 302 -22.55 -7.67 16.13
CA PHE A 302 -23.83 -7.70 15.40
C PHE A 302 -25.11 -7.19 16.13
N ASP A 303 -25.70 -6.10 15.66
CA ASP A 303 -27.00 -5.59 16.11
C ASP A 303 -28.10 -5.85 15.06
N THR A 304 -29.06 -6.70 15.43
CA THR A 304 -30.22 -7.06 14.58
C THR A 304 -31.13 -5.90 14.13
N SER A 305 -30.91 -4.66 14.59
CA SER A 305 -31.68 -3.48 14.19
C SER A 305 -31.02 -2.64 13.09
N GLU A 306 -29.75 -2.90 12.77
CA GLU A 306 -28.99 -2.21 11.72
C GLU A 306 -28.22 -3.19 10.80
N ASP A 307 -27.70 -4.31 11.30
CA ASP A 307 -26.85 -5.22 10.52
C ASP A 307 -27.61 -6.33 9.77
N VAL A 308 -26.98 -6.84 8.71
CA VAL A 308 -27.47 -7.92 7.87
C VAL A 308 -26.40 -9.00 7.69
N ILE A 309 -26.83 -10.26 7.60
CA ILE A 309 -25.95 -11.35 7.17
C ILE A 309 -26.36 -11.78 5.76
N VAL A 310 -25.43 -11.59 4.83
CA VAL A 310 -25.56 -12.05 3.45
C VAL A 310 -24.93 -13.44 3.36
N VAL A 311 -25.74 -14.44 3.02
CA VAL A 311 -25.25 -15.81 2.85
C VAL A 311 -25.11 -16.12 1.37
N MET A 312 -23.89 -16.44 0.94
CA MET A 312 -23.59 -16.95 -0.39
C MET A 312 -23.32 -18.46 -0.37
N LEU A 313 -23.83 -19.17 -1.38
CA LEU A 313 -23.85 -20.64 -1.42
C LEU A 313 -23.25 -21.12 -2.74
N ALA A 314 -22.20 -21.94 -2.67
CA ALA A 314 -21.42 -22.37 -3.83
C ALA A 314 -21.83 -23.74 -4.39
N ASP A 315 -23.13 -23.99 -4.64
CA ASP A 315 -23.55 -24.98 -5.65
C ASP A 315 -25.02 -24.80 -6.02
N ASP A 316 -25.48 -25.53 -7.05
CA ASP A 316 -26.88 -25.64 -7.47
C ASP A 316 -27.80 -26.37 -6.44
N ASN A 317 -27.44 -26.35 -5.15
CA ASN A 317 -28.13 -27.04 -4.07
C ASN A 317 -29.34 -26.22 -3.58
N VAL A 318 -30.40 -26.21 -4.39
CA VAL A 318 -31.66 -25.44 -4.20
C VAL A 318 -32.43 -25.74 -2.89
N ASP A 319 -31.95 -26.69 -2.08
CA ASP A 319 -32.53 -27.14 -0.81
C ASP A 319 -31.63 -26.79 0.42
N ALA A 320 -30.66 -25.89 0.30
CA ALA A 320 -29.82 -25.44 1.42
C ALA A 320 -30.64 -24.77 2.54
N GLU A 321 -30.88 -25.49 3.63
CA GLU A 321 -31.69 -25.05 4.76
C GLU A 321 -30.83 -24.29 5.79
N ILE A 322 -30.92 -22.95 5.82
CA ILE A 322 -30.31 -22.13 6.88
C ILE A 322 -30.94 -22.53 8.21
N THR A 323 -30.17 -23.26 9.03
CA THR A 323 -30.62 -23.79 10.31
C THR A 323 -30.00 -22.97 11.42
N ILE A 324 -30.77 -22.01 11.92
CA ILE A 324 -30.38 -21.20 13.08
C ILE A 324 -30.59 -22.05 14.34
N THR A 325 -29.50 -22.39 15.02
CA THR A 325 -29.53 -23.02 16.33
C THR A 325 -29.18 -22.01 17.40
N ASP A 326 -30.00 -21.95 18.45
CA ASP A 326 -29.52 -21.47 19.75
C ASP A 326 -28.51 -22.51 20.25
N ALA A 327 -27.25 -22.38 19.84
CA ALA A 327 -26.17 -22.97 20.59
C ALA A 327 -26.18 -22.31 21.95
N ASP A 328 -26.42 -23.10 23.00
CA ASP A 328 -26.19 -22.72 24.40
C ASP A 328 -24.67 -22.51 24.61
N LEU A 329 -24.11 -21.46 24.00
CA LEU A 329 -22.84 -20.85 24.41
C LEU A 329 -23.06 -20.41 25.86
N GLU A 330 -22.27 -20.94 26.79
CA GLU A 330 -22.55 -20.87 28.25
C GLU A 330 -22.62 -19.44 28.84
N SER A 331 -22.37 -18.40 28.02
CA SER A 331 -22.51 -16.97 28.30
C SER A 331 -23.86 -16.35 27.92
N GLY A 332 -24.64 -16.94 27.00
CA GLY A 332 -25.97 -16.47 26.60
C GLY A 332 -26.02 -15.27 25.64
N ASN A 333 -24.89 -14.86 25.05
CA ASN A 333 -24.77 -13.65 24.20
C ASN A 333 -24.44 -13.94 22.72
N GLY A 334 -24.57 -15.18 22.25
CA GLY A 334 -24.31 -15.52 20.85
C GLY A 334 -25.14 -16.69 20.33
N ARG A 335 -25.28 -16.78 19.01
CA ARG A 335 -26.10 -17.77 18.28
C ARG A 335 -25.25 -18.47 17.22
N LEU A 336 -25.54 -19.75 16.95
CA LEU A 336 -24.83 -20.55 15.95
C LEU A 336 -25.74 -20.79 14.75
N ILE A 337 -25.34 -20.24 13.61
CA ILE A 337 -26.00 -20.50 12.34
C ILE A 337 -25.27 -21.64 11.66
N LEU A 338 -26.03 -22.63 11.19
CA LEU A 338 -25.53 -23.72 10.37
C LEU A 338 -26.10 -23.56 8.96
N ILE A 339 -25.20 -23.56 7.97
CA ILE A 339 -25.48 -23.29 6.56
C ILE A 339 -25.08 -24.54 5.76
N ASP A 340 -26.06 -25.20 5.15
CA ASP A 340 -25.96 -26.50 4.45
C ASP A 340 -25.28 -27.65 5.25
N GLY A 341 -25.19 -27.51 6.58
CA GLY A 341 -24.59 -28.51 7.48
C GLY A 341 -23.07 -28.70 7.33
N ILE A 342 -22.42 -27.87 6.53
CA ILE A 342 -20.97 -27.84 6.28
C ILE A 342 -20.40 -26.53 6.80
N THR A 343 -21.00 -25.40 6.43
CA THR A 343 -20.62 -24.05 6.88
C THR A 343 -21.35 -23.68 8.18
N ALA A 344 -20.68 -22.88 9.01
CA ALA A 344 -21.18 -22.35 10.27
C ALA A 344 -20.81 -20.87 10.43
N ALA A 345 -21.59 -20.15 11.22
CA ALA A 345 -21.23 -18.83 11.73
C ALA A 345 -21.61 -18.73 13.20
N ILE A 346 -20.71 -18.23 14.03
CA ILE A 346 -21.00 -17.84 15.41
C ILE A 346 -21.19 -16.33 15.39
N ILE A 347 -22.35 -15.86 15.81
CA ILE A 347 -22.65 -14.43 15.90
C ILE A 347 -22.80 -14.11 17.38
N VAL A 348 -22.00 -13.18 17.88
CA VAL A 348 -22.10 -12.58 19.20
C VAL A 348 -22.63 -11.16 19.00
N GLY A 349 -23.59 -10.73 19.81
CA GLY A 349 -24.25 -9.44 19.57
C GLY A 349 -25.58 -9.23 20.31
N THR A 350 -26.31 -8.19 19.94
CA THR A 350 -27.61 -7.81 20.50
C THR A 350 -28.77 -8.35 19.65
N PHE A 351 -29.45 -9.37 20.17
CA PHE A 351 -30.62 -9.98 19.54
C PHE A 351 -31.92 -9.56 20.23
N ASP A 352 -32.93 -9.11 19.48
CA ASP A 352 -34.26 -8.86 20.05
C ASP A 352 -34.90 -10.19 20.53
N PRO A 353 -35.35 -10.30 21.81
CA PRO A 353 -35.98 -11.50 22.34
C PRO A 353 -37.40 -11.80 21.80
N VAL A 354 -37.97 -10.93 20.97
CA VAL A 354 -39.30 -11.04 20.36
C VAL A 354 -39.21 -11.47 18.90
N ASP A 355 -38.29 -10.88 18.13
CA ASP A 355 -38.06 -11.14 16.71
C ASP A 355 -36.70 -11.81 16.49
N GLY A 356 -36.54 -13.02 17.04
CA GLY A 356 -35.27 -13.74 16.92
C GLY A 356 -34.94 -14.10 15.47
N LEU A 357 -33.85 -13.53 14.93
CA LEU A 357 -33.22 -13.82 13.63
C LEU A 357 -34.22 -14.27 12.55
N GLY A 358 -35.08 -13.33 12.14
CA GLY A 358 -36.11 -13.56 11.11
C GLY A 358 -35.55 -13.55 9.69
N ALA A 359 -36.42 -13.83 8.72
CA ALA A 359 -36.08 -13.80 7.28
C ALA A 359 -35.69 -12.40 6.76
N ASP A 360 -35.90 -11.35 7.55
CA ASP A 360 -35.50 -9.98 7.23
C ASP A 360 -34.01 -9.70 7.56
N VAL A 361 -33.35 -10.59 8.31
CA VAL A 361 -31.91 -10.49 8.70
C VAL A 361 -31.00 -11.32 7.78
N PHE A 362 -31.57 -12.23 6.98
CA PHE A 362 -30.83 -13.11 6.05
C PHE A 362 -31.23 -12.85 4.62
N THR A 363 -30.30 -12.28 3.85
CA THR A 363 -30.42 -12.26 2.38
C THR A 363 -29.58 -13.40 1.81
N SER A 364 -30.25 -14.43 1.29
CA SER A 364 -29.60 -15.48 0.49
C SER A 364 -29.47 -15.01 -0.96
N ILE A 365 -28.24 -14.77 -1.43
CA ILE A 365 -27.98 -14.46 -2.84
C ILE A 365 -27.52 -15.73 -3.54
N TYR A 366 -28.26 -16.13 -4.57
CA TYR A 366 -27.95 -17.29 -5.39
C TYR A 366 -27.30 -16.81 -6.70
N THR A 367 -26.03 -17.11 -6.89
CA THR A 367 -25.30 -16.85 -8.13
C THR A 367 -25.57 -17.97 -9.14
N PRO A 368 -26.20 -17.70 -10.31
CA PRO A 368 -26.30 -18.69 -11.38
C PRO A 368 -24.95 -18.85 -12.08
N ALA A 369 -24.59 -20.09 -12.41
CA ALA A 369 -23.40 -20.45 -13.19
C ALA A 369 -23.43 -19.99 -14.67
#